data_AF-A0A2D5WIC0-F1
#
_entry.id   AF-A0A2D5WIC0-F1
#
_cell.length_a   1.000
_cell.length_b   1.000
_cell.length_c   1.000
_cell.angle_alpha   90.00
_cell.angle_beta   90.00
_cell.angle_gamma   90.00
#
_symmetry.space_group_name_H-M   'P 1'
#
loop_
_entity.id
_entity.type
_entity.pdbx_description
1 polymer ?
#
loop_
_entity_poly.entity_id
_entity_poly.type
_entity_poly.pdbx_seq_one_letter_code
_entity_poly.pdbx_strand_id
1 'polypeptide(L)'
;MNENKQDSTRETVGSVKANIPPSISDAESGFVPMEGDASFSNLLSKLLRKPLSIFHELETKEALWRIPITLILISVVSLTVFGLVVGTFSWGAQIWAAPLKIVSGLMFSALICLPSLYIFTCIGGLEARFSTVVGMLCSIVALSGLLLVGFAPVVWLFSVSSTSAVFIGFMLLALWGICVGFGFTLVFRAGKAMGMTNTGHLLVWCLIFLLVTVQMTTTLRPIVGESDALFNFEEKKFFLQYWSEELQRATD
;
A
#
# COMPACT_ATOMS: atom_id res chain seq x y z
N MET A 1 -22.47 -41.03 75.21
CA MET A 1 -21.87 -41.78 74.08
C MET A 1 -21.17 -40.76 73.19
N ASN A 2 -19.85 -40.68 73.39
CA ASN A 2 -18.74 -40.19 72.56
C ASN A 2 -18.81 -38.87 71.75
N GLU A 3 -17.84 -38.02 72.11
CA GLU A 3 -17.07 -37.08 71.30
C GLU A 3 -16.64 -37.68 69.93
N ASN A 4 -16.52 -36.86 68.87
CA ASN A 4 -15.22 -36.51 68.28
C ASN A 4 -15.29 -35.46 67.15
N LYS A 5 -14.18 -34.75 67.03
CA LYS A 5 -13.76 -33.61 66.20
C LYS A 5 -13.10 -34.07 64.88
N GLN A 6 -13.16 -33.27 63.80
CA GLN A 6 -12.14 -33.04 62.73
C GLN A 6 -12.83 -32.45 61.48
N ASP A 7 -12.61 -31.19 61.10
CA ASP A 7 -11.45 -30.60 60.39
C ASP A 7 -11.15 -31.24 59.02
N SER A 8 -11.37 -30.48 57.93
CA SER A 8 -10.46 -30.35 56.77
C SER A 8 -11.15 -29.75 55.53
N THR A 9 -10.72 -28.53 55.19
CA THR A 9 -10.33 -28.02 53.85
C THR A 9 -10.87 -28.70 52.57
N ARG A 10 -11.52 -27.90 51.69
CA ARG A 10 -11.34 -27.86 50.21
C ARG A 10 -12.37 -26.90 49.58
N GLU A 11 -11.91 -25.72 49.16
CA GLU A 11 -11.58 -25.38 47.76
C GLU A 11 -12.79 -25.21 46.84
N THR A 12 -12.95 -23.95 46.43
CA THR A 12 -13.85 -23.38 45.43
C THR A 12 -13.75 -24.09 44.07
N VAL A 13 -14.86 -24.64 43.57
CA VAL A 13 -15.00 -25.08 42.17
C VAL A 13 -15.97 -24.16 41.42
N GLY A 14 -15.50 -23.70 40.26
CA GLY A 14 -15.96 -22.53 39.53
C GLY A 14 -17.39 -22.57 38.94
N SER A 15 -17.92 -21.37 38.80
CA SER A 15 -19.13 -21.06 38.03
C SER A 15 -18.82 -21.12 36.52
N VAL A 16 -19.34 -22.14 35.85
CA VAL A 16 -19.37 -22.24 34.39
C VAL A 16 -20.49 -21.34 33.87
N LYS A 17 -20.16 -20.18 33.28
CA LYS A 17 -21.13 -19.36 32.54
C LYS A 17 -21.46 -20.04 31.21
N ALA A 18 -22.75 -20.31 31.02
CA ALA A 18 -23.33 -20.90 29.83
C ALA A 18 -23.10 -20.02 28.58
N ASN A 19 -22.61 -20.65 27.50
CA ASN A 19 -22.54 -20.06 26.16
C ASN A 19 -23.95 -19.95 25.57
N ILE A 20 -24.43 -18.73 25.37
CA ILE A 20 -25.62 -18.44 24.57
C ILE A 20 -25.18 -18.41 23.09
N PRO A 21 -25.79 -19.19 22.19
CA PRO A 21 -25.45 -19.14 20.77
C PRO A 21 -25.92 -17.80 20.14
N PRO A 22 -25.15 -17.24 19.18
CA PRO A 22 -25.44 -15.94 18.59
C PRO A 22 -26.75 -15.96 17.78
N SER A 23 -27.51 -14.87 17.88
CA SER A 23 -28.79 -14.69 17.19
C SER A 23 -28.59 -14.36 15.71
N ILE A 24 -29.54 -14.81 14.88
CA ILE A 24 -29.47 -14.77 13.41
C ILE A 24 -29.36 -13.34 12.83
N SER A 25 -29.64 -12.27 13.61
CA SER A 25 -29.51 -10.89 13.12
C SER A 25 -28.07 -10.41 12.95
N ASP A 26 -27.09 -11.06 13.59
CA ASP A 26 -25.69 -10.65 13.51
C ASP A 26 -25.01 -11.13 12.21
N ALA A 27 -25.64 -12.06 11.49
CA ALA A 27 -25.10 -12.66 10.27
C ALA A 27 -25.27 -11.78 9.01
N GLU A 28 -26.14 -10.77 9.04
CA GLU A 28 -26.44 -9.93 7.87
C GLU A 28 -25.54 -8.69 7.76
N SER A 29 -24.88 -8.30 8.85
CA SER A 29 -23.77 -7.36 8.81
C SER A 29 -22.48 -8.17 8.72
N GLY A 30 -21.63 -7.94 7.72
CA GLY A 30 -20.37 -8.67 7.51
C GLY A 30 -19.28 -8.49 8.59
N PHE A 31 -19.69 -8.33 9.83
CA PHE A 31 -18.94 -8.02 11.03
C PHE A 31 -18.54 -9.31 11.76
N VAL A 32 -17.26 -9.63 11.67
CA VAL A 32 -16.62 -10.54 12.62
C VAL A 32 -15.53 -9.72 13.31
N PRO A 33 -15.72 -9.28 14.57
CA PRO A 33 -14.65 -8.79 15.42
C PRO A 33 -13.65 -9.93 15.69
N MET A 34 -12.35 -9.60 15.66
CA MET A 34 -11.25 -10.56 15.56
C MET A 34 -11.12 -11.60 16.68
N GLU A 35 -10.65 -12.79 16.28
CA GLU A 35 -9.51 -13.45 16.94
C GLU A 35 -8.30 -13.36 15.99
N GLY A 36 -7.22 -12.68 16.39
CA GLY A 36 -5.95 -12.69 15.63
C GLY A 36 -5.10 -11.43 15.77
N ASP A 37 -3.85 -11.60 16.19
CA ASP A 37 -2.85 -10.55 16.38
C ASP A 37 -2.61 -9.70 15.10
N ALA A 38 -2.10 -8.47 15.27
CA ALA A 38 -1.67 -7.54 14.21
C ALA A 38 -0.41 -8.04 13.47
N SER A 39 -0.41 -9.32 13.10
CA SER A 39 0.65 -10.02 12.38
C SER A 39 0.65 -9.64 10.90
N PHE A 40 1.84 -9.59 10.29
CA PHE A 40 2.07 -9.25 8.88
C PHE A 40 1.15 -10.03 7.93
N SER A 41 1.00 -11.35 8.14
CA SER A 41 0.17 -12.21 7.30
C SER A 41 -1.32 -11.90 7.43
N ASN A 42 -1.79 -11.52 8.61
CA ASN A 42 -3.17 -11.12 8.84
C ASN A 42 -3.45 -9.76 8.19
N LEU A 43 -2.53 -8.79 8.32
CA LEU A 43 -2.69 -7.49 7.68
C LEU A 43 -2.57 -7.56 6.16
N LEU A 44 -1.68 -8.41 5.62
CA LEU A 44 -1.59 -8.70 4.20
C LEU A 44 -2.89 -9.35 3.69
N SER A 45 -3.39 -10.36 4.39
CA SER A 45 -4.65 -11.03 4.05
C SER A 45 -5.84 -10.09 4.15
N LYS A 46 -5.87 -9.18 5.16
CA LYS A 46 -6.89 -8.14 5.31
C LYS A 46 -6.80 -7.10 4.20
N LEU A 47 -5.60 -6.65 3.81
CA LEU A 47 -5.45 -5.68 2.73
C LEU A 47 -5.95 -6.25 1.40
N LEU A 48 -5.73 -7.54 1.16
CA LEU A 48 -6.20 -8.25 -0.04
C LEU A 48 -7.70 -8.63 0.01
N ARG A 49 -8.23 -9.06 1.17
CA ARG A 49 -9.62 -9.56 1.29
C ARG A 49 -10.63 -8.56 1.84
N LYS A 50 -10.25 -7.73 2.81
CA LYS A 50 -11.13 -6.76 3.51
C LYS A 50 -10.37 -5.47 3.84
N PRO A 51 -9.90 -4.70 2.85
CA PRO A 51 -9.09 -3.51 3.10
C PRO A 51 -9.82 -2.44 3.94
N LEU A 52 -11.15 -2.39 3.88
CA LEU A 52 -11.97 -1.50 4.70
C LEU A 52 -11.85 -1.76 6.21
N SER A 53 -11.56 -3.00 6.60
CA SER A 53 -11.40 -3.37 8.01
C SER A 53 -10.18 -2.73 8.67
N ILE A 54 -9.15 -2.38 7.88
CA ILE A 54 -7.95 -1.71 8.36
C ILE A 54 -8.28 -0.28 8.79
N PHE A 55 -9.15 0.41 8.06
CA PHE A 55 -9.57 1.78 8.38
C PHE A 55 -10.44 1.84 9.63
N HIS A 56 -11.35 0.89 9.79
CA HIS A 56 -12.12 0.77 11.03
C HIS A 56 -11.21 0.48 12.22
N GLU A 57 -10.18 -0.35 12.05
CA GLU A 57 -9.25 -0.67 13.14
C GLU A 57 -8.32 0.51 13.50
N LEU A 58 -8.01 1.38 12.53
CA LEU A 58 -7.32 2.66 12.75
C LEU A 58 -8.18 3.66 13.54
N GLU A 59 -9.51 3.60 13.43
CA GLU A 59 -10.40 4.52 14.13
C GLU A 59 -10.71 4.04 15.57
N THR A 60 -10.82 2.71 15.78
CA THR A 60 -11.29 2.14 17.05
C THR A 60 -10.20 1.73 18.06
N LYS A 61 -8.92 1.52 17.66
CA LYS A 61 -7.88 0.98 18.58
C LYS A 61 -6.72 1.93 18.85
N GLU A 62 -6.16 1.80 20.06
CA GLU A 62 -4.97 2.55 20.54
C GLU A 62 -3.64 2.19 19.83
N ALA A 63 -3.61 1.17 18.97
CA ALA A 63 -2.41 0.77 18.22
C ALA A 63 -2.24 1.56 16.89
N LEU A 64 -2.52 2.86 16.91
CA LEU A 64 -2.52 3.79 15.75
C LEU A 64 -1.23 3.78 14.92
N TRP A 65 -0.09 3.46 15.54
CA TRP A 65 1.22 3.49 14.87
C TRP A 65 1.67 2.13 14.31
N ARG A 66 1.17 1.01 14.84
CA ARG A 66 1.59 -0.32 14.36
C ARG A 66 1.11 -0.60 12.94
N ILE A 67 -0.13 -0.22 12.64
CA ILE A 67 -0.76 -0.43 11.32
C ILE A 67 0.00 0.28 10.18
N PRO A 68 0.23 1.61 10.23
CA PRO A 68 0.95 2.29 9.15
C PRO A 68 2.39 1.78 9.00
N ILE A 69 3.07 1.44 10.10
CA ILE A 69 4.42 0.84 10.05
C ILE A 69 4.39 -0.50 9.29
N THR A 70 3.43 -1.37 9.58
CA THR A 70 3.32 -2.65 8.86
C THR A 70 2.95 -2.45 7.38
N LEU A 71 2.09 -1.48 7.05
CA LEU A 71 1.77 -1.16 5.66
C LEU A 71 2.98 -0.61 4.90
N ILE A 72 3.80 0.23 5.53
CA ILE A 72 5.07 0.69 4.97
C ILE A 72 6.01 -0.51 4.75
N LEU A 73 6.11 -1.43 5.72
CA LEU A 73 6.93 -2.63 5.57
C LEU A 73 6.46 -3.50 4.38
N ILE A 74 5.15 -3.75 4.27
CA ILE A 74 4.56 -4.48 3.12
C ILE A 74 4.88 -3.75 1.80
N SER A 75 4.74 -2.43 1.78
CA SER A 75 5.05 -1.60 0.62
C SER A 75 6.51 -1.72 0.21
N VAL A 76 7.43 -1.53 1.14
CA VAL A 76 8.87 -1.58 0.88
C VAL A 76 9.28 -2.95 0.38
N VAL A 77 8.80 -4.03 1.01
CA VAL A 77 9.11 -5.40 0.59
C VAL A 77 8.56 -5.67 -0.81
N SER A 78 7.29 -5.34 -1.06
CA SER A 78 6.66 -5.60 -2.37
C SER A 78 7.31 -4.79 -3.50
N LEU A 79 7.58 -3.50 -3.28
CA LEU A 79 8.27 -2.65 -4.25
C LEU A 79 9.72 -3.08 -4.49
N THR A 80 10.42 -3.58 -3.46
CA THR A 80 11.77 -4.13 -3.61
C THR A 80 11.75 -5.39 -4.47
N VAL A 81 10.84 -6.33 -4.19
CA VAL A 81 10.69 -7.55 -4.99
C VAL A 81 10.37 -7.21 -6.45
N PHE A 82 9.41 -6.31 -6.68
CA PHE A 82 9.07 -5.86 -8.02
C PHE A 82 10.24 -5.14 -8.71
N GLY A 83 10.95 -4.27 -8.00
CA GLY A 83 12.09 -3.54 -8.54
C GLY A 83 13.29 -4.44 -8.86
N LEU A 84 13.50 -5.52 -8.12
CA LEU A 84 14.49 -6.55 -8.46
C LEU A 84 14.16 -7.21 -9.80
N VAL A 85 12.88 -7.53 -10.02
CA VAL A 85 12.42 -8.09 -11.30
C VAL A 85 12.62 -7.09 -12.44
N VAL A 86 12.29 -5.81 -12.25
CA VAL A 86 12.59 -4.75 -13.24
C VAL A 86 14.10 -4.63 -13.49
N GLY A 87 14.92 -4.72 -12.44
CA GLY A 87 16.37 -4.67 -12.53
C GLY A 87 17.00 -5.80 -13.34
N THR A 88 16.31 -6.94 -13.50
CA THR A 88 16.80 -8.04 -14.35
C THR A 88 16.88 -7.67 -15.84
N PHE A 89 16.20 -6.61 -16.29
CA PHE A 89 16.29 -6.11 -17.66
C PHE A 89 17.67 -5.49 -17.98
N SER A 90 18.27 -4.78 -17.02
CA SER A 90 19.51 -4.02 -17.22
C SER A 90 20.80 -4.83 -16.99
N TRP A 91 20.72 -6.09 -16.53
CA TRP A 91 21.86 -7.00 -16.23
C TRP A 91 23.15 -6.33 -15.70
N GLY A 92 23.41 -6.35 -14.38
CA GLY A 92 24.68 -5.87 -13.81
C GLY A 92 24.56 -5.28 -12.40
N ALA A 93 25.47 -4.37 -12.02
CA ALA A 93 25.43 -3.64 -10.75
C ALA A 93 24.16 -2.76 -10.60
N GLN A 94 23.44 -2.51 -11.69
CA GLN A 94 22.13 -1.83 -11.71
C GLN A 94 20.97 -2.64 -11.12
N ILE A 95 21.11 -3.96 -10.90
CA ILE A 95 20.06 -4.80 -10.31
C ILE A 95 19.63 -4.29 -8.92
N TRP A 96 20.56 -3.68 -8.17
CA TRP A 96 20.27 -3.07 -6.87
C TRP A 96 19.84 -1.60 -6.96
N ALA A 97 20.26 -0.90 -8.01
CA ALA A 97 19.89 0.51 -8.23
C ALA A 97 18.42 0.67 -8.60
N ALA A 98 17.86 -0.23 -9.42
CA ALA A 98 16.46 -0.21 -9.84
C ALA A 98 15.45 -0.31 -8.67
N PRO A 99 15.50 -1.32 -7.77
CA PRO A 99 14.61 -1.39 -6.63
C PRO A 99 14.79 -0.24 -5.67
N LEU A 100 16.04 0.19 -5.43
CA LEU A 100 16.30 1.34 -4.56
C LEU A 100 15.65 2.62 -5.11
N LYS A 101 15.73 2.88 -6.41
CA LYS A 101 15.08 4.02 -7.07
C LYS A 101 13.55 3.95 -6.99
N ILE A 102 12.96 2.79 -7.23
CA ILE A 102 11.49 2.61 -7.18
C ILE A 102 10.98 2.83 -5.75
N VAL A 103 11.62 2.20 -4.75
CA VAL A 103 11.24 2.34 -3.34
C VAL A 103 11.42 3.78 -2.89
N SER A 104 12.59 4.37 -3.11
CA SER A 104 12.87 5.75 -2.68
C SER A 104 11.97 6.77 -3.38
N GLY A 105 11.78 6.64 -4.69
CA GLY A 105 10.91 7.52 -5.48
C GLY A 105 9.47 7.50 -4.99
N LEU A 106 8.91 6.31 -4.74
CA LEU A 106 7.52 6.19 -4.29
C LEU A 106 7.34 6.59 -2.82
N MET A 107 8.27 6.24 -1.93
CA MET A 107 8.23 6.65 -0.52
C MET A 107 8.39 8.16 -0.36
N PHE A 108 9.30 8.76 -1.14
CA PHE A 108 9.47 10.21 -1.14
C PHE A 108 8.24 10.92 -1.70
N SER A 109 7.68 10.43 -2.82
CA SER A 109 6.43 10.96 -3.40
C SER A 109 5.27 10.89 -2.39
N ALA A 110 5.15 9.77 -1.68
CA ALA A 110 4.16 9.60 -0.62
C ALA A 110 4.37 10.63 0.50
N LEU A 111 5.60 10.80 0.99
CA LEU A 111 5.91 11.72 2.07
C LEU A 111 5.57 13.18 1.73
N ILE A 112 5.93 13.64 0.52
CA ILE A 112 5.63 15.02 0.09
C ILE A 112 4.14 15.24 -0.20
N CYS A 113 3.39 14.19 -0.56
CA CYS A 113 1.95 14.25 -0.81
C CYS A 113 1.08 14.04 0.44
N LEU A 114 1.70 13.69 1.58
CA LEU A 114 1.01 13.49 2.85
C LEU A 114 0.33 14.76 3.38
N PRO A 115 1.00 15.93 3.49
CA PRO A 115 0.35 17.14 4.00
C PRO A 115 -0.82 17.59 3.12
N SER A 116 -0.71 17.43 1.80
CA SER A 116 -1.82 17.76 0.88
C SER A 116 -2.99 16.78 1.04
N LEU A 117 -2.73 15.48 1.23
CA LEU A 117 -3.79 14.50 1.49
C LEU A 117 -4.59 14.87 2.73
N TYR A 118 -3.91 15.27 3.80
CA TYR A 118 -4.56 15.71 5.04
C TYR A 118 -5.54 16.87 4.78
N ILE A 119 -5.08 17.91 4.09
CA ILE A 119 -5.90 19.08 3.76
C ILE A 119 -7.13 18.69 2.91
N PHE A 120 -6.94 17.92 1.84
CA PHE A 120 -8.06 17.52 0.98
C PHE A 120 -9.04 16.57 1.67
N THR A 121 -8.55 15.76 2.61
CA THR A 121 -9.41 14.88 3.43
C THR A 121 -10.27 15.70 4.38
N CYS A 122 -9.71 16.72 5.04
CA CYS A 122 -10.45 17.64 5.90
C CYS A 122 -11.48 18.47 5.10
N ILE A 123 -11.11 18.99 3.92
CA ILE A 123 -12.03 19.73 3.03
C ILE A 123 -13.15 18.81 2.51
N GLY A 124 -12.86 17.52 2.31
CA GLY A 124 -13.84 16.48 1.95
C GLY A 124 -14.87 16.18 3.04
N GLY A 125 -14.78 16.85 4.20
CA GLY A 125 -15.74 16.73 5.31
C GLY A 125 -15.45 15.60 6.28
N LEU A 126 -14.29 14.95 6.19
CA LEU A 126 -13.86 13.97 7.20
C LEU A 126 -13.13 14.68 8.35
N GLU A 127 -13.52 14.38 9.59
CA GLU A 127 -12.73 14.67 10.78
C GLU A 127 -11.55 13.70 10.90
N ALA A 128 -10.63 13.79 9.94
CA ALA A 128 -9.55 12.83 9.82
C ALA A 128 -8.44 13.08 10.85
N ARG A 129 -8.16 12.06 11.66
CA ARG A 129 -6.92 12.01 12.46
C ARG A 129 -5.72 11.86 11.53
N PHE A 130 -4.58 12.44 11.91
CA PHE A 130 -3.34 12.35 11.13
C PHE A 130 -2.94 10.89 10.84
N SER A 131 -3.08 10.00 11.83
CA SER A 131 -2.81 8.55 11.66
C SER A 131 -3.73 7.88 10.62
N THR A 132 -5.00 8.28 10.53
CA THR A 132 -5.93 7.78 9.50
C THR A 132 -5.46 8.17 8.11
N VAL A 133 -5.03 9.43 7.94
CA VAL A 133 -4.51 9.94 6.67
C VAL A 133 -3.22 9.22 6.26
N VAL A 134 -2.30 9.01 7.21
CA VAL A 134 -1.10 8.19 7.01
C VAL A 134 -1.50 6.77 6.59
N GLY A 135 -2.47 6.16 7.27
CA GLY A 135 -2.98 4.82 6.97
C GLY A 135 -3.60 4.70 5.57
N MET A 136 -4.34 5.72 5.11
CA MET A 136 -4.91 5.82 3.76
C MET A 136 -3.80 5.83 2.71
N LEU A 137 -2.82 6.71 2.89
CA LEU A 137 -1.67 6.80 1.99
C LEU A 137 -0.86 5.49 1.96
N CYS A 138 -0.53 4.93 3.13
CA CYS A 138 0.21 3.68 3.23
C CYS A 138 -0.56 2.52 2.60
N SER A 139 -1.89 2.53 2.68
CA SER A 139 -2.75 1.52 2.07
C SER A 139 -2.77 1.61 0.54
N ILE A 140 -2.77 2.83 -0.03
CA ILE A 140 -2.61 3.03 -1.49
C ILE A 140 -1.29 2.40 -1.93
N VAL A 141 -0.20 2.75 -1.26
CA VAL A 141 1.14 2.32 -1.68
C VAL A 141 1.33 0.81 -1.46
N ALA A 142 0.84 0.26 -0.34
CA ALA A 142 0.94 -1.17 -0.04
C ALA A 142 0.12 -2.01 -1.02
N LEU A 143 -1.13 -1.60 -1.30
CA LEU A 143 -1.97 -2.34 -2.26
C LEU A 143 -1.39 -2.25 -3.66
N SER A 144 -0.90 -1.08 -4.07
CA SER A 144 -0.27 -0.90 -5.39
C SER A 144 0.98 -1.77 -5.51
N GLY A 145 1.83 -1.82 -4.48
CA GLY A 145 3.03 -2.65 -4.45
C GLY A 145 2.72 -4.14 -4.52
N LEU A 146 1.71 -4.62 -3.80
CA LEU A 146 1.27 -6.02 -3.86
C LEU A 146 0.73 -6.41 -5.24
N LEU A 147 -0.05 -5.52 -5.86
CA LEU A 147 -0.55 -5.75 -7.21
C LEU A 147 0.60 -5.80 -8.22
N LEU A 148 1.58 -4.90 -8.09
CA LEU A 148 2.80 -4.92 -8.91
C LEU A 148 3.58 -6.23 -8.77
N VAL A 149 3.73 -6.76 -7.54
CA VAL A 149 4.32 -8.10 -7.33
C VAL A 149 3.52 -9.18 -8.05
N GLY A 150 2.20 -9.10 -8.07
CA GLY A 150 1.34 -10.01 -8.85
C GLY A 150 1.60 -9.95 -10.36
N PHE A 151 1.96 -8.78 -10.89
CA PHE A 151 2.34 -8.59 -12.29
C PHE A 151 3.83 -8.82 -12.58
N ALA A 152 4.66 -9.09 -11.57
CA ALA A 152 6.09 -9.29 -11.75
C ALA A 152 6.45 -10.42 -12.75
N PRO A 153 5.78 -11.59 -12.77
CA PRO A 153 6.06 -12.63 -13.77
C PRO A 153 5.80 -12.17 -15.21
N VAL A 154 4.80 -11.32 -15.42
CA VAL A 154 4.47 -10.74 -16.72
C VAL A 154 5.58 -9.79 -17.17
N VAL A 155 6.01 -8.89 -16.28
CA VAL A 155 7.12 -7.96 -16.54
C VAL A 155 8.41 -8.72 -16.85
N TRP A 156 8.71 -9.77 -16.09
CA TRP A 156 9.89 -10.60 -16.30
C TRP A 156 9.86 -11.30 -17.67
N LEU A 157 8.73 -11.90 -18.05
CA LEU A 157 8.58 -12.55 -19.34
C LEU A 157 8.83 -11.56 -20.49
N PHE A 158 8.25 -10.36 -20.41
CA PHE A 158 8.46 -9.33 -21.43
C PHE A 158 9.90 -8.81 -21.46
N SER A 159 10.53 -8.69 -20.29
CA SER A 159 11.94 -8.32 -20.14
C SER A 159 12.90 -9.30 -20.82
N VAL A 160 12.56 -10.59 -20.88
CA VAL A 160 13.37 -11.59 -21.60
C VAL A 160 13.05 -11.60 -23.10
N SER A 161 11.81 -11.30 -23.47
CA SER A 161 11.36 -11.36 -24.87
C SER A 161 11.62 -10.11 -25.71
N SER A 162 11.92 -8.98 -25.08
CA SER A 162 12.06 -7.67 -25.75
C SER A 162 13.34 -6.98 -25.35
N THR A 163 14.01 -6.33 -26.30
CA THR A 163 15.20 -5.50 -26.06
C THR A 163 14.88 -4.01 -26.01
N SER A 164 13.63 -3.61 -26.30
CA SER A 164 13.22 -2.21 -26.33
C SER A 164 12.91 -1.68 -24.93
N ALA A 165 13.77 -0.78 -24.42
CA ALA A 165 13.56 -0.09 -23.15
C ALA A 165 12.26 0.75 -23.14
N VAL A 166 11.90 1.32 -24.29
CA VAL A 166 10.68 2.13 -24.48
C VAL A 166 9.44 1.29 -24.24
N PHE A 167 9.37 0.12 -24.86
CA PHE A 167 8.25 -0.81 -24.69
C PHE A 167 8.09 -1.24 -23.24
N ILE A 168 9.18 -1.68 -22.60
CA ILE A 168 9.16 -2.10 -21.19
C ILE A 168 8.77 -0.95 -20.27
N GLY A 169 9.28 0.25 -20.50
CA GLY A 169 8.96 1.39 -19.66
C GLY A 169 7.50 1.85 -19.78
N PHE A 170 6.90 1.86 -20.99
CA PHE A 170 5.46 2.14 -21.15
C PHE A 170 4.60 1.05 -20.50
N MET A 171 4.98 -0.22 -20.64
CA MET A 171 4.30 -1.34 -19.98
C MET A 171 4.33 -1.17 -18.45
N LEU A 172 5.50 -0.84 -17.88
CA LEU A 172 5.65 -0.59 -16.44
C LEU A 172 4.80 0.59 -15.98
N LEU A 173 4.78 1.68 -16.75
CA LEU A 173 3.95 2.85 -16.46
C LEU A 173 2.45 2.49 -16.48
N ALA A 174 2.01 1.71 -17.47
CA ALA A 174 0.63 1.27 -17.59
C ALA A 174 0.22 0.35 -16.44
N LEU A 175 1.05 -0.66 -16.12
CA LEU A 175 0.82 -1.57 -14.99
C LEU A 175 0.78 -0.82 -13.66
N TRP A 176 1.71 0.11 -13.45
CA TRP A 176 1.71 0.98 -12.27
C TRP A 176 0.43 1.82 -12.18
N GLY A 177 -0.01 2.43 -13.28
CA GLY A 177 -1.24 3.23 -13.32
C GLY A 177 -2.48 2.41 -12.94
N ILE A 178 -2.58 1.18 -13.45
CA ILE A 178 -3.65 0.23 -13.08
C ILE A 178 -3.60 -0.09 -11.58
N CYS A 179 -2.42 -0.44 -11.06
CA CYS A 179 -2.22 -0.79 -9.65
C CYS A 179 -2.60 0.37 -8.70
N VAL A 180 -2.15 1.58 -9.00
CA VAL A 180 -2.50 2.78 -8.22
C VAL A 180 -3.99 3.11 -8.33
N GLY A 181 -4.61 2.89 -9.49
CA GLY A 181 -6.06 3.05 -9.66
C GLY A 181 -6.88 2.17 -8.71
N PHE A 182 -6.44 0.92 -8.49
CA PHE A 182 -7.04 0.05 -7.46
C PHE A 182 -6.78 0.58 -6.04
N GLY A 183 -5.57 1.09 -5.77
CA GLY A 183 -5.23 1.78 -4.52
C GLY A 183 -6.16 2.96 -4.22
N PHE A 184 -6.45 3.79 -5.21
CA PHE A 184 -7.38 4.91 -5.07
C PHE A 184 -8.82 4.45 -4.84
N THR A 185 -9.27 3.44 -5.57
CA THR A 185 -10.62 2.88 -5.39
C THR A 185 -10.84 2.42 -3.94
N LEU A 186 -9.83 1.83 -3.32
CA LEU A 186 -9.85 1.45 -1.90
C LEU A 186 -10.02 2.67 -0.98
N VAL A 187 -9.26 3.74 -1.22
CA VAL A 187 -9.33 4.96 -0.38
C VAL A 187 -10.64 5.72 -0.57
N PHE A 188 -11.19 5.75 -1.78
CA PHE A 188 -12.52 6.31 -2.02
C PHE A 188 -13.61 5.54 -1.27
N ARG A 189 -13.54 4.21 -1.27
CA ARG A 189 -14.47 3.36 -0.51
C ARG A 189 -14.32 3.57 0.99
N ALA A 190 -13.09 3.67 1.48
CA ALA A 190 -12.82 3.95 2.89
C ALA A 190 -13.33 5.34 3.29
N GLY A 191 -13.05 6.37 2.48
CA GLY A 191 -13.53 7.72 2.72
C GLY A 191 -15.06 7.79 2.81
N LYS A 192 -15.77 7.16 1.87
CA LYS A 192 -17.24 7.08 1.91
C LYS A 192 -17.75 6.33 3.15
N ALA A 193 -17.10 5.23 3.53
CA ALA A 193 -17.47 4.48 4.73
C ALA A 193 -17.26 5.27 6.03
N MET A 194 -16.27 6.18 6.05
CA MET A 194 -16.01 7.09 7.17
C MET A 194 -16.88 8.36 7.15
N GLY A 195 -17.81 8.50 6.20
CA GLY A 195 -18.71 9.64 6.12
C GLY A 195 -18.22 10.83 5.30
N MET A 196 -17.25 10.64 4.40
CA MET A 196 -16.79 11.69 3.48
C MET A 196 -17.95 12.19 2.61
N THR A 197 -18.28 13.48 2.73
CA THR A 197 -19.44 14.09 2.06
C THR A 197 -19.13 14.46 0.61
N ASN A 198 -17.91 14.94 0.34
CA ASN A 198 -17.48 15.32 -1.00
C ASN A 198 -16.20 14.60 -1.42
N THR A 199 -16.38 13.56 -2.23
CA THR A 199 -15.28 12.74 -2.77
C THR A 199 -14.45 13.45 -3.85
N GLY A 200 -14.93 14.58 -4.41
CA GLY A 200 -14.25 15.30 -5.48
C GLY A 200 -12.88 15.85 -5.07
N HIS A 201 -12.74 16.33 -3.84
CA HIS A 201 -11.47 16.84 -3.31
C HIS A 201 -10.40 15.74 -3.23
N LEU A 202 -10.79 14.55 -2.82
CA LEU A 202 -9.91 13.39 -2.80
C LEU A 202 -9.50 12.96 -4.23
N LEU A 203 -10.38 13.12 -5.22
CA LEU A 203 -10.05 12.88 -6.63
C LEU A 203 -9.02 13.87 -7.17
N VAL A 204 -9.15 15.15 -6.84
CA VAL A 204 -8.14 16.15 -7.20
C VAL A 204 -6.79 15.78 -6.59
N TRP A 205 -6.78 15.34 -5.32
CA TRP A 205 -5.55 14.86 -4.69
C TRP A 205 -4.98 13.63 -5.39
N CYS A 206 -5.79 12.65 -5.78
CA CYS A 206 -5.34 11.48 -6.52
C CYS A 206 -4.65 11.86 -7.84
N LEU A 207 -5.17 12.87 -8.55
CA LEU A 207 -4.53 13.39 -9.77
C LEU A 207 -3.17 14.04 -9.45
N ILE A 208 -3.09 14.84 -8.37
CA ILE A 208 -1.82 15.43 -7.93
C ILE A 208 -0.81 14.34 -7.58
N PHE A 209 -1.21 13.33 -6.82
CA PHE A 209 -0.35 12.21 -6.44
C PHE A 209 0.16 11.44 -7.67
N LEU A 210 -0.70 11.17 -8.66
CA LEU A 210 -0.29 10.57 -9.93
C LEU A 210 0.75 11.42 -10.63
N LEU A 211 0.48 12.72 -10.80
CA LEU A 211 1.41 13.63 -11.46
C LEU A 211 2.75 13.68 -10.76
N VAL A 212 2.77 13.85 -9.44
CA VAL A 212 4.01 13.88 -8.64
C VAL A 212 4.78 12.58 -8.78
N THR A 213 4.11 11.43 -8.67
CA THR A 213 4.78 10.13 -8.75
C THR A 213 5.35 9.88 -10.16
N VAL A 214 4.61 10.24 -11.21
CA VAL A 214 5.07 10.17 -12.60
C VAL A 214 6.25 11.11 -12.86
N GLN A 215 6.28 12.30 -12.25
CA GLN A 215 7.44 13.20 -12.35
C GLN A 215 8.66 12.65 -11.63
N MET A 216 8.47 12.00 -10.48
CA MET A 216 9.56 11.39 -9.72
C MET A 216 10.18 10.21 -10.48
N THR A 217 9.39 9.41 -11.22
CA THR A 217 9.96 8.35 -12.06
C THR A 217 10.80 8.88 -13.22
N THR A 218 10.51 10.08 -13.72
CA THR A 218 11.32 10.71 -14.79
C THR A 218 12.55 11.46 -14.30
N THR A 219 12.55 11.89 -13.03
CA THR A 219 13.68 12.57 -12.38
C THR A 219 14.78 11.58 -11.98
N LEU A 220 14.41 10.32 -11.66
CA LEU A 220 15.35 9.26 -11.24
C LEU A 220 16.04 8.53 -12.40
N ARG A 221 16.12 9.17 -13.58
CA ARG A 221 16.66 8.59 -14.80
C ARG A 221 18.11 8.10 -14.60
N PRO A 222 18.50 6.93 -15.16
CA PRO A 222 17.67 5.90 -15.79
C PRO A 222 17.11 4.92 -14.75
N ILE A 223 15.82 4.59 -14.86
CA ILE A 223 15.19 3.48 -14.13
C ILE A 223 15.30 2.17 -14.93
N VAL A 224 15.35 2.27 -16.27
CA VAL A 224 15.53 1.18 -17.23
C VAL A 224 16.62 1.63 -18.22
N GLY A 225 17.64 0.80 -18.46
CA GLY A 225 18.77 1.10 -19.35
C GLY A 225 20.08 1.40 -18.60
N GLU A 226 21.21 1.11 -19.24
CA GLU A 226 22.54 1.39 -18.68
C GLU A 226 22.82 2.89 -18.65
N SER A 227 23.20 3.39 -17.48
CA SER A 227 24.03 4.60 -17.40
C SER A 227 25.03 4.45 -16.26
N ASP A 228 26.25 4.90 -16.50
CA ASP A 228 27.32 4.98 -15.50
C ASP A 228 27.01 5.92 -14.31
N ALA A 229 25.94 6.72 -14.39
CA ALA A 229 25.53 7.64 -13.32
C ALA A 229 24.35 7.10 -12.47
N LEU A 230 24.53 7.02 -11.15
CA LEU A 230 23.48 6.61 -10.21
C LEU A 230 22.30 7.60 -10.13
N PHE A 231 22.58 8.89 -10.34
CA PHE A 231 21.58 9.95 -10.44
C PHE A 231 21.97 10.93 -11.54
N ASN A 232 21.19 11.02 -12.60
CA ASN A 232 21.44 11.99 -13.68
C ASN A 232 20.63 13.28 -13.43
N PHE A 233 21.17 14.17 -12.60
CA PHE A 233 20.56 15.47 -12.27
C PHE A 233 20.81 16.56 -13.35
N GLU A 234 21.56 16.26 -14.42
CA GLU A 234 21.96 17.25 -15.42
C GLU A 234 20.87 17.56 -16.47
N GLU A 235 19.96 16.62 -16.78
CA GLU A 235 18.84 16.86 -17.70
C GLU A 235 17.48 16.93 -16.97
N LYS A 236 17.06 18.14 -16.61
CA LYS A 236 15.69 18.39 -16.14
C LYS A 236 14.72 18.35 -17.34
N LYS A 237 14.08 17.20 -17.59
CA LYS A 237 13.02 17.08 -18.61
C LYS A 237 11.71 16.67 -17.98
N PHE A 238 10.64 17.33 -18.40
CA PHE A 238 9.27 16.99 -18.04
C PHE A 238 8.89 15.61 -18.62
N PHE A 239 8.01 14.86 -17.95
CA PHE A 239 7.64 13.50 -18.36
C PHE A 239 7.22 13.40 -19.84
N LEU A 240 6.34 14.29 -20.31
CA LEU A 240 5.86 14.25 -21.69
C LEU A 240 6.98 14.49 -22.70
N GLN A 241 7.91 15.38 -22.37
CA GLN A 241 9.06 15.68 -23.21
C GLN A 241 9.97 14.45 -23.31
N TYR A 242 10.26 13.79 -22.19
CA TYR A 242 11.07 12.58 -22.17
C TYR A 242 10.50 11.47 -23.06
N TRP A 243 9.23 11.13 -22.86
CA TRP A 243 8.59 10.07 -23.64
C TRP A 243 8.41 10.43 -25.11
N SER A 244 8.24 11.72 -25.43
CA SER A 244 8.19 12.17 -26.83
C SER A 244 9.53 12.01 -27.55
N GLU A 245 10.64 12.37 -26.89
CA GLU A 245 12.00 12.22 -27.44
C GLU A 245 12.35 10.73 -27.61
N GLU A 246 11.96 9.90 -26.65
CA GLU A 246 12.27 8.47 -26.69
C GLU A 246 11.44 7.73 -27.76
N LEU A 247 10.19 8.14 -27.97
CA LEU A 247 9.36 7.64 -29.07
C LEU A 247 9.94 8.01 -30.44
N GLN A 248 10.46 9.24 -30.57
CA GLN A 248 11.14 9.70 -31.80
C GLN A 248 12.39 8.86 -32.07
N ARG A 249 13.27 8.68 -31.08
CA ARG A 249 14.47 7.83 -31.21
C ARG A 249 14.19 6.37 -31.54
N ALA A 250 13.03 5.84 -31.14
CA ALA A 250 12.64 4.46 -31.44
C ALA A 250 12.01 4.30 -32.84
N THR A 251 11.63 5.40 -33.48
CA THR A 251 11.00 5.41 -34.82
C THR A 251 12.00 5.74 -35.93
N ASP A 252 13.10 6.43 -35.59
CA ASP A 252 14.25 6.72 -36.46
C ASP A 252 15.24 5.54 -36.55
#